data_AF-A0A9Q5C799-F1
#
_entry.id   AF-A0A9Q5C799-F1
#
_cell.length_a   1.000
_cell.length_b   1.000
_cell.length_c   1.000
_cell.angle_alpha   90.00
_cell.angle_beta   90.00
_cell.angle_gamma   90.00
#
_symmetry.space_group_name_H-M   'P 1'
#
loop_
_entity.id
_entity.type
_entity.pdbx_description
1 polymer ?
#
loop_
_entity_poly.entity_id
_entity_poly.type
_entity_poly.pdbx_seq_one_letter_code
_entity_poly.pdbx_strand_id
1 'polypeptide(L)'
;MLDADSVYKLSRSLASKIYDEDLIAIRTSNTLLNAVVVLIKKKHVKEAQLVLNVITKLNISPIDLLTKVRIKYMQVLLNYIDTDNEYEISQFLNSLEDEYLKESWKFATAKIKEIYKL
;
A
#
# COMPACT_ATOMS: atom_id res chain seq x y z
N MET A 1 -10.92 -2.35 -16.58
CA MET A 1 -10.22 -2.01 -15.32
C MET A 1 -11.00 -0.89 -14.65
N LEU A 2 -11.24 -0.93 -13.33
CA LEU A 2 -11.91 0.18 -12.64
C LEU A 2 -11.08 1.47 -12.76
N ASP A 3 -11.72 2.60 -12.94
CA ASP A 3 -11.08 3.92 -12.91
C ASP A 3 -10.76 4.34 -11.46
N ALA A 4 -9.93 5.38 -11.30
CA ALA A 4 -9.45 5.80 -9.98
C ALA A 4 -10.59 6.28 -9.06
N ASP A 5 -11.62 6.92 -9.59
CA ASP A 5 -12.77 7.39 -8.82
C ASP A 5 -13.60 6.21 -8.30
N SER A 6 -13.85 5.22 -9.16
CA SER A 6 -14.49 3.95 -8.75
C SER A 6 -13.69 3.23 -7.66
N VAL A 7 -12.36 3.19 -7.78
CA VAL A 7 -11.46 2.57 -6.78
C VAL A 7 -11.53 3.30 -5.44
N TYR A 8 -11.51 4.63 -5.45
CA TYR A 8 -11.60 5.43 -4.23
C TYR A 8 -12.96 5.27 -3.54
N LYS A 9 -14.07 5.35 -4.29
CA LYS A 9 -15.43 5.18 -3.75
C LYS A 9 -15.64 3.80 -3.13
N LEU A 10 -15.18 2.74 -3.80
CA LEU A 10 -15.23 1.38 -3.26
C LEU A 10 -14.41 1.26 -1.97
N SER A 11 -13.22 1.85 -1.94
CA SER A 11 -12.35 1.85 -0.76
C SER A 11 -13.02 2.53 0.43
N ARG A 12 -13.70 3.66 0.22
CA ARG A 12 -14.50 4.36 1.24
C ARG A 12 -15.62 3.48 1.79
N SER A 13 -16.35 2.79 0.91
CA SER A 13 -17.43 1.85 1.32
C SER A 13 -16.86 0.70 2.15
N LEU A 14 -15.76 0.09 1.71
CA LEU A 14 -15.13 -1.01 2.40
C LEU A 14 -14.62 -0.60 3.79
N ALA A 15 -13.97 0.55 3.90
CA ALA A 15 -13.51 1.12 5.16
C ALA A 15 -14.61 1.20 6.23
N SER A 16 -15.85 1.53 5.84
CA SER A 16 -16.97 1.64 6.79
C SER A 16 -17.40 0.30 7.42
N LYS A 17 -16.98 -0.84 6.86
CA LYS A 17 -17.44 -2.18 7.24
C LYS A 17 -16.41 -3.00 8.03
N ILE A 18 -15.27 -2.40 8.40
CA ILE A 18 -14.11 -3.14 8.96
C ILE A 18 -14.27 -3.48 10.45
N TYR A 19 -15.31 -2.98 11.11
CA TYR A 19 -15.47 -3.11 12.55
C TYR A 19 -16.07 -4.45 13.02
N ASP A 20 -16.31 -5.42 12.13
CA ASP A 20 -16.80 -6.77 12.46
C ASP A 20 -15.86 -7.85 11.90
N GLU A 21 -15.50 -8.81 12.74
CA GLU A 21 -14.76 -10.07 12.48
C GLU A 21 -13.35 -9.97 11.85
N ASP A 22 -12.36 -10.61 12.50
CA ASP A 22 -10.94 -10.63 12.09
C ASP A 22 -10.71 -11.04 10.62
N LEU A 23 -11.49 -11.99 10.09
CA LEU A 23 -11.36 -12.45 8.71
C LEU A 23 -11.86 -11.40 7.70
N ILE A 24 -12.94 -10.69 8.03
CA ILE A 24 -13.46 -9.59 7.23
C ILE A 24 -12.47 -8.43 7.26
N ALA A 25 -11.85 -8.15 8.41
CA ALA A 25 -10.81 -7.14 8.54
C ALA A 25 -9.58 -7.45 7.66
N ILE A 26 -9.10 -8.70 7.61
CA ILE A 26 -7.98 -9.11 6.74
C ILE A 26 -8.33 -8.97 5.25
N ARG A 27 -9.49 -9.50 4.82
CA ARG A 27 -9.93 -9.39 3.42
C ARG A 27 -10.11 -7.94 2.99
N THR A 28 -10.66 -7.12 3.89
CA THR A 28 -10.88 -5.71 3.60
C THR A 28 -9.56 -4.96 3.54
N SER A 29 -8.63 -5.19 4.47
CA SER A 29 -7.30 -4.58 4.47
C SER A 29 -6.52 -4.93 3.19
N ASN A 30 -6.57 -6.19 2.76
CA ASN A 30 -5.95 -6.61 1.50
C ASN A 30 -6.57 -5.93 0.27
N THR A 31 -7.89 -5.78 0.25
CA THR A 31 -8.60 -5.10 -0.85
C THR A 31 -8.23 -3.62 -0.90
N LEU A 32 -8.18 -2.96 0.26
CA LEU A 32 -7.77 -1.55 0.37
C LEU A 32 -6.30 -1.35 -0.02
N LEU A 33 -5.39 -2.26 0.35
CA LEU A 33 -4.00 -2.21 -0.08
C LEU A 33 -3.86 -2.33 -1.61
N ASN A 34 -4.66 -3.20 -2.24
CA ASN A 34 -4.69 -3.30 -3.70
C ASN A 34 -5.22 -2.01 -4.34
N ALA A 35 -6.21 -1.36 -3.71
CA ALA A 35 -6.71 -0.06 -4.15
C ALA A 35 -5.63 1.04 -4.06
N VAL A 36 -4.86 1.07 -2.97
CA VAL A 36 -3.71 1.99 -2.81
C VAL A 36 -2.73 1.82 -3.99
N VAL A 37 -2.38 0.58 -4.36
CA VAL A 37 -1.49 0.31 -5.51
C VAL A 37 -2.08 0.86 -6.81
N VAL A 38 -3.37 0.67 -7.06
CA VAL A 38 -4.01 1.17 -8.28
C VAL A 38 -4.00 2.70 -8.31
N LEU A 39 -4.31 3.36 -7.19
CA LEU A 39 -4.29 4.82 -7.07
C LEU A 39 -2.87 5.38 -7.31
N ILE A 40 -1.84 4.75 -6.71
CA ILE A 40 -0.43 5.08 -6.96
C ILE A 40 -0.10 4.94 -8.45
N LYS A 41 -0.43 3.81 -9.08
CA LYS A 41 -0.14 3.60 -10.52
C LYS A 41 -0.85 4.61 -11.43
N LYS A 42 -1.97 5.17 -10.98
CA LYS A 42 -2.75 6.19 -11.69
C LYS A 42 -2.39 7.63 -11.29
N LYS A 43 -1.36 7.83 -10.48
CA LYS A 43 -0.89 9.15 -10.01
C LYS A 43 -1.87 9.92 -9.11
N HIS A 44 -2.79 9.20 -8.45
CA HIS A 44 -3.69 9.73 -7.43
C HIS A 44 -3.07 9.58 -6.03
N VAL A 45 -1.93 10.24 -5.81
CA VAL A 45 -1.09 10.08 -4.60
C VAL A 45 -1.82 10.50 -3.33
N LYS A 46 -2.58 11.60 -3.38
CA LYS A 46 -3.32 12.12 -2.22
C LYS A 46 -4.40 11.14 -1.76
N GLU A 47 -5.16 10.60 -2.71
CA GLU A 47 -6.19 9.61 -2.46
C GLU A 47 -5.59 8.29 -1.96
N ALA A 48 -4.46 7.86 -2.53
CA ALA A 48 -3.70 6.71 -2.05
C ALA A 48 -3.30 6.89 -0.57
N GLN A 49 -2.78 8.06 -0.20
CA GLN A 49 -2.41 8.39 1.18
C GLN A 49 -3.62 8.37 2.12
N LEU A 50 -4.76 8.92 1.69
CA LEU A 50 -6.00 8.90 2.48
C LEU A 50 -6.48 7.48 2.75
N VAL A 51 -6.46 6.60 1.73
CA VAL A 51 -6.84 5.19 1.90
C VAL A 51 -5.85 4.47 2.81
N LEU A 52 -4.54 4.67 2.63
CA LEU A 52 -3.51 4.06 3.48
C LEU A 52 -3.63 4.46 4.94
N ASN A 53 -3.92 5.74 5.23
CA ASN A 53 -4.14 6.24 6.58
C ASN A 53 -5.36 5.62 7.28
N VAL A 54 -6.34 5.15 6.52
CA VAL A 54 -7.46 4.37 7.08
C VAL A 54 -6.96 2.98 7.46
N ILE A 55 -6.21 2.32 6.56
CA ILE A 55 -5.68 0.96 6.78
C ILE A 55 -4.80 0.91 8.04
N THR A 56 -3.95 1.91 8.27
CA THR A 56 -3.05 1.95 9.43
C THR A 56 -3.77 2.12 10.77
N LYS A 57 -5.02 2.59 10.76
CA LYS A 57 -5.87 2.73 11.95
C LYS A 57 -6.70 1.48 12.23
N LEU A 58 -6.66 0.49 11.34
CA LEU A 58 -7.37 -0.77 11.54
C LEU A 58 -6.64 -1.63 12.57
N ASN A 59 -7.40 -2.40 13.33
CA ASN A 59 -6.84 -3.38 14.27
C ASN A 59 -6.33 -4.59 13.49
N ILE A 60 -5.21 -4.43 12.79
CA ILE A 60 -4.61 -5.50 12.00
C ILE A 60 -4.09 -6.56 12.95
N SER A 61 -4.60 -7.78 12.76
CA SER A 61 -4.24 -8.93 13.59
C SER A 61 -2.72 -9.02 13.76
N PRO A 62 -2.20 -9.22 14.99
CA PRO A 62 -0.77 -9.27 15.25
C PRO A 62 -0.03 -10.29 14.38
N ILE A 63 -0.69 -11.39 14.03
CA ILE A 63 -0.18 -12.50 13.22
C ILE A 63 -0.16 -12.21 11.70
N ASP A 64 -0.82 -11.15 11.22
CA ASP A 64 -0.81 -10.77 9.80
C ASP A 64 0.42 -9.91 9.47
N LEU A 65 1.59 -10.53 9.57
CA LEU A 65 2.89 -9.89 9.31
C LEU A 65 3.00 -9.40 7.86
N LEU A 66 2.44 -10.12 6.90
CA LEU A 66 2.49 -9.75 5.49
C LEU A 66 1.75 -8.42 5.25
N THR A 67 0.53 -8.26 5.76
CA THR A 67 -0.21 -7.01 5.61
C THR A 67 0.54 -5.83 6.24
N LYS A 68 1.20 -6.02 7.39
CA LYS A 68 2.04 -4.99 8.02
C LYS A 68 3.23 -4.59 7.14
N VAL A 69 3.96 -5.56 6.58
CA VAL A 69 5.06 -5.31 5.63
C VAL A 69 4.55 -4.53 4.43
N ARG A 70 3.39 -4.91 3.88
CA ARG A 70 2.79 -4.20 2.74
C ARG A 70 2.44 -2.76 3.07
N ILE A 71 1.85 -2.49 4.23
CA ILE A 71 1.55 -1.13 4.68
C ILE A 71 2.82 -0.30 4.80
N LYS A 72 3.86 -0.85 5.45
CA LYS A 72 5.12 -0.14 5.64
C LYS A 72 5.77 0.20 4.31
N TYR A 73 5.78 -0.74 3.35
CA TYR A 73 6.25 -0.45 2.00
C TYR A 73 5.46 0.70 1.35
N MET A 74 4.12 0.66 1.40
CA MET A 74 3.31 1.70 0.76
C MET A 74 3.56 3.09 1.38
N GLN A 75 3.78 3.16 2.69
CA GLN A 75 4.13 4.41 3.38
C GLN A 75 5.46 4.97 2.87
N VAL A 76 6.48 4.12 2.83
CA VAL A 76 7.82 4.52 2.38
C VAL A 76 7.83 4.85 0.89
N LEU A 77 7.07 4.12 0.09
CA LEU A 77 6.91 4.39 -1.34
C LEU A 77 6.23 5.73 -1.60
N LEU A 78 5.16 6.06 -0.87
CA LEU A 78 4.50 7.36 -0.98
C LEU A 78 5.43 8.50 -0.57
N ASN A 79 6.22 8.32 0.49
CA ASN A 79 7.24 9.29 0.89
C ASN A 79 8.32 9.47 -0.20
N TYR A 80 8.79 8.38 -0.82
CA TYR A 80 9.72 8.44 -1.94
C TYR A 80 9.12 9.20 -3.14
N ILE A 81 7.85 8.94 -3.50
CA ILE A 81 7.18 9.66 -4.60
C ILE A 81 7.08 11.17 -4.32
N ASP A 82 6.89 11.57 -3.07
CA ASP A 82 6.74 12.97 -2.67
C ASP A 82 8.09 13.72 -2.59
N THR A 83 9.14 13.02 -2.12
CA THR A 83 10.43 13.64 -1.77
C THR A 83 11.57 13.34 -2.75
N ASP A 84 11.39 12.35 -3.63
CA ASP A 84 12.44 11.76 -4.49
C ASP A 84 13.66 11.23 -3.70
N ASN A 85 13.48 10.92 -2.41
CA ASN A 85 14.55 10.42 -1.55
C ASN A 85 14.54 8.89 -1.44
N GLU A 86 15.54 8.24 -2.03
CA GLU A 86 15.66 6.78 -2.05
C GLU A 86 16.11 6.14 -0.73
N TYR A 87 16.51 6.93 0.26
CA TYR A 87 17.10 6.41 1.49
C TYR A 87 16.16 5.45 2.22
N GLU A 88 14.93 5.87 2.49
CA GLU A 88 13.99 5.07 3.28
C GLU A 88 13.53 3.81 2.53
N ILE A 89 13.31 3.91 1.22
CA ILE A 89 12.88 2.74 0.41
C ILE A 89 14.00 1.71 0.32
N SER A 90 15.25 2.16 0.22
CA SER A 90 16.44 1.29 0.24
C SER A 90 16.61 0.60 1.60
N GLN A 91 16.45 1.34 2.70
CA GLN A 91 16.49 0.78 4.06
C GLN A 91 15.39 -0.27 4.26
N PHE A 92 14.16 0.02 3.83
CA PHE A 92 13.07 -0.95 3.89
C PHE A 92 13.39 -2.23 3.11
N LEU A 93 13.84 -2.11 1.86
CA LEU A 93 14.17 -3.27 1.02
C LEU A 93 15.33 -4.10 1.59
N ASN A 94 16.33 -3.45 2.20
CA ASN A 94 17.45 -4.13 2.82
C ASN A 94 17.09 -4.83 4.14
N SER A 95 16.00 -4.40 4.80
CA SER A 95 15.51 -5.04 6.03
C SER A 95 14.72 -6.33 5.80
N LEU A 96 14.37 -6.65 4.54
CA LEU A 96 13.66 -7.88 4.20
C LEU A 96 14.63 -9.07 4.19
N GLU A 97 14.40 -10.03 5.08
CA GLU A 97 15.19 -11.28 5.17
C GLU A 97 14.86 -12.28 4.05
N ASP A 98 13.61 -12.28 3.56
CA ASP A 98 13.17 -13.12 2.46
C ASP A 98 13.59 -12.49 1.11
N GLU A 99 14.55 -13.13 0.44
CA GLU A 99 15.12 -12.62 -0.81
C GLU A 99 14.10 -12.63 -1.96
N TYR A 100 13.14 -13.57 -1.97
CA TYR A 100 12.09 -13.60 -2.99
C TYR A 100 11.11 -12.42 -2.84
N LEU A 101 10.69 -12.14 -1.60
CA LEU A 101 9.89 -10.96 -1.31
C LEU A 101 10.67 -9.71 -1.69
N LYS A 102 11.92 -9.59 -1.27
CA LYS A 102 12.78 -8.44 -1.57
C LYS A 102 12.88 -8.15 -3.06
N GLU A 103 13.12 -9.16 -3.89
CA GLU A 103 13.16 -8.99 -5.35
C GLU A 103 11.79 -8.57 -5.92
N SER A 104 10.70 -9.12 -5.40
CA SER A 104 9.34 -8.72 -5.78
C SER A 104 9.06 -7.23 -5.47
N TRP A 105 9.49 -6.76 -4.30
CA TRP A 105 9.33 -5.36 -3.88
C TRP A 105 10.28 -4.42 -4.65
N LYS A 106 11.52 -4.83 -4.96
CA LYS A 106 12.43 -4.08 -5.85
C LYS A 106 11.81 -3.89 -7.23
N PHE A 107 11.27 -4.96 -7.82
CA PHE A 107 10.60 -4.90 -9.11
C PHE A 107 9.39 -3.96 -9.08
N ALA A 108 8.56 -4.05 -8.03
CA ALA A 108 7.43 -3.14 -7.85
C ALA A 108 7.88 -1.68 -7.76
N THR A 109 8.94 -1.38 -7.00
CA THR A 109 9.50 -0.02 -6.88
C THR A 109 10.02 0.49 -8.22
N ALA A 110 10.77 -0.33 -8.97
CA ALA A 110 11.26 0.04 -10.30
C ALA A 110 10.11 0.38 -11.26
N LYS A 111 9.00 -0.38 -11.22
CA LYS A 111 7.81 -0.06 -12.02
C LYS A 111 7.14 1.25 -11.63
N ILE A 112 7.18 1.62 -10.35
CA ILE A 112 6.68 2.93 -9.92
C ILE A 112 7.62 4.05 -10.38
N LYS A 113 8.94 3.88 -10.27
CA LYS A 113 9.92 4.83 -10.82
C LYS A 113 9.66 5.11 -12.30
N GLU A 114 9.47 4.07 -13.12
CA GLU A 114 9.11 4.20 -14.53
C GLU A 114 7.82 5.03 -14.76
N ILE A 115 6.77 4.80 -13.97
CA ILE A 115 5.49 5.52 -14.10
C ILE A 115 5.64 7.00 -13.76
N TYR A 116 6.41 7.31 -12.71
CA TYR A 116 6.58 8.67 -12.20
C TYR A 116 7.73 9.43 -12.86
N LYS A 117 8.61 8.74 -13.60
CA LYS A 117 9.86 9.28 -14.18
C LYS A 117 10.81 9.80 -13.10
N LEU A 118 10.92 9.02 -12.02
CA LEU A 118 11.88 9.19 -10.92
C LEU A 118 13.09 8.28 -11.14
#